data_AF-A0A2B7XKL2-F1
#
_entry.id   AF-A0A2B7XKL2-F1
#
_cell.length_a   1.000
_cell.length_b   1.000
_cell.length_c   1.000
_cell.angle_alpha   90.00
_cell.angle_beta   90.00
_cell.angle_gamma   90.00
#
_symmetry.space_group_name_H-M   'P 1'
#
loop_
_entity.id
_entity.type
_entity.pdbx_description
1 polymer ?
#
loop_
_entity_poly.entity_id
_entity_poly.type
_entity_poly.pdbx_seq_one_letter_code
_entity_poly.pdbx_strand_id
1 'polypeptide(L)'
;MSPINSLWFKWKSLKLPWRRTFLAGKDLAGNTFWEFKDALNSKRLRRIVKYNPKTHLADVKVSPQWHQWLRYTRQNPPTLQEQQDDLLRQERMKHLAKLADERWASKPSFLDRPQGQQPGPTMKPSHEPHHSAAQPDQPAGLQNTTEKEPELKDQDNKNKSPWARDTGGPSEKWQPESWNPAPKGR
;
A
#
# COMPACT_ATOMS: atom_id res chain seq x y z
N MET A 1 20.82 -24.37 11.01
CA MET A 1 20.30 -25.46 10.15
C MET A 1 21.43 -26.45 9.92
N SER A 2 21.31 -27.71 10.36
CA SER A 2 22.37 -28.72 10.14
C SER A 2 22.69 -28.86 8.64
N PRO A 3 23.98 -28.88 8.24
CA PRO A 3 24.40 -28.93 6.84
C PRO A 3 23.90 -30.18 6.10
N ILE A 4 23.71 -31.29 6.80
CA ILE A 4 23.26 -32.58 6.24
C ILE A 4 21.82 -32.48 5.69
N ASN A 5 20.95 -31.77 6.41
CA ASN A 5 19.58 -31.53 5.96
C ASN A 5 19.57 -30.69 4.68
N SER A 6 20.50 -29.74 4.55
CA SER A 6 20.58 -28.87 3.37
C SER A 6 20.93 -29.63 2.09
N LEU A 7 21.86 -30.59 2.14
CA LEU A 7 22.25 -31.38 0.97
C LEU A 7 21.12 -32.30 0.52
N TRP A 8 20.42 -32.95 1.46
CA TRP A 8 19.27 -33.78 1.14
C TRP A 8 18.18 -32.98 0.43
N PHE A 9 17.84 -31.79 0.93
CA PHE A 9 16.86 -30.92 0.28
C PHE A 9 17.34 -30.46 -1.12
N LYS A 10 18.61 -30.07 -1.27
CA LYS A 10 19.20 -29.70 -2.58
C LYS A 10 19.13 -30.85 -3.58
N TRP A 11 19.47 -32.07 -3.16
CA TRP A 11 19.34 -33.27 -3.99
C TRP A 11 17.86 -33.55 -4.33
N LYS A 12 16.96 -33.39 -3.36
CA LYS A 12 15.53 -33.56 -3.57
C LYS A 12 14.89 -32.47 -4.44
N SER A 13 15.49 -31.30 -4.60
CA SER A 13 15.00 -30.26 -5.53
C SER A 13 15.43 -30.45 -6.98
N LEU A 14 16.44 -31.28 -7.26
CA LEU A 14 16.88 -31.55 -8.63
C LEU A 14 15.77 -32.26 -9.43
N LYS A 15 15.55 -31.80 -10.66
CA LYS A 15 14.58 -32.36 -11.63
C LYS A 15 15.28 -33.36 -12.54
N LEU A 16 15.39 -34.60 -12.09
CA LEU A 16 16.01 -35.69 -12.86
C LEU A 16 14.94 -36.39 -13.73
N PRO A 17 15.26 -36.84 -14.95
CA PRO A 17 14.27 -37.34 -15.90
C PRO A 17 13.52 -38.61 -15.46
N TRP A 18 14.15 -39.47 -14.65
CA TRP A 18 13.51 -40.66 -14.06
C TRP A 18 12.66 -40.37 -12.83
N ARG A 19 12.69 -39.14 -12.31
CA ARG A 19 12.08 -38.79 -11.03
C ARG A 19 10.76 -38.06 -11.23
N ARG A 20 9.69 -38.62 -10.67
CA ARG A 20 8.33 -38.10 -10.84
C ARG A 20 7.93 -37.05 -9.80
N THR A 21 8.62 -36.99 -8.66
CA THR A 21 8.33 -36.10 -7.53
C THR A 21 9.55 -35.27 -7.17
N PHE A 22 9.41 -33.97 -7.04
CA PHE A 22 10.51 -33.04 -6.77
C PHE A 22 10.12 -32.04 -5.69
N LEU A 23 11.11 -31.68 -4.88
CA LEU A 23 10.93 -30.72 -3.80
C LEU A 23 10.98 -29.31 -4.41
N ALA A 24 9.91 -28.54 -4.23
CA ALA A 24 9.84 -27.15 -4.66
C ALA A 24 10.46 -26.22 -3.61
N GLY A 25 10.23 -26.50 -2.32
CA GLY A 25 10.81 -25.72 -1.23
C GLY A 25 10.29 -26.14 0.14
N LYS A 26 10.59 -25.31 1.14
CA LYS A 26 10.13 -25.44 2.52
C LYS A 26 9.68 -24.08 3.04
N ASP A 27 8.79 -24.07 4.02
CA ASP A 27 8.45 -22.86 4.76
C ASP A 27 9.30 -22.70 6.03
N LEU A 28 9.03 -21.62 6.76
CA LEU A 28 9.65 -21.33 8.04
C LEU A 28 9.16 -22.25 9.17
N ALA A 29 7.97 -22.84 9.02
CA ALA A 29 7.39 -23.77 9.98
C ALA A 29 7.95 -25.20 9.84
N GLY A 30 8.70 -25.48 8.77
CA GLY A 30 9.27 -26.80 8.49
C GLY A 30 8.41 -27.71 7.62
N ASN A 31 7.29 -27.23 7.09
CA ASN A 31 6.52 -27.92 6.07
C ASN A 31 7.31 -27.96 4.76
N THR A 32 7.15 -29.05 4.01
CA THR A 32 7.84 -29.25 2.74
C THR A 32 6.85 -29.29 1.59
N PHE A 33 7.19 -28.63 0.50
CA PHE A 33 6.33 -28.43 -0.64
C PHE A 33 6.88 -29.21 -1.83
N TRP A 34 6.03 -30.01 -2.45
CA TRP A 34 6.40 -30.96 -3.47
C TRP A 34 5.56 -30.76 -4.71
N GLU A 35 6.18 -30.95 -5.86
CA GLU A 35 5.51 -30.96 -7.15
C GLU A 35 5.79 -32.31 -7.85
N PHE A 36 4.78 -32.87 -8.52
CA PHE A 36 4.88 -34.20 -9.12
C PHE A 36 4.01 -34.38 -10.35
N LYS A 37 4.39 -35.33 -11.21
CA LYS A 37 3.60 -35.72 -12.39
C LYS A 37 2.55 -36.75 -11.99
N ASP A 38 1.27 -36.41 -12.18
CA ASP A 38 0.19 -37.38 -12.02
C ASP A 38 0.28 -38.46 -13.11
N ALA A 39 -0.13 -39.69 -12.79
CA ALA A 39 -0.23 -40.77 -13.76
C ALA A 39 -1.41 -40.55 -14.73
N LEU A 40 -2.52 -40.02 -14.21
CA LEU A 40 -3.75 -39.81 -14.99
C LEU A 40 -3.73 -38.52 -15.82
N ASN A 41 -3.04 -37.48 -15.35
CA ASN A 41 -2.94 -36.20 -16.03
C ASN A 41 -1.48 -35.75 -16.14
N SER A 42 -0.82 -36.16 -17.22
CA SER A 42 0.58 -35.86 -17.50
C SER A 42 0.83 -34.42 -17.94
N LYS A 43 -0.21 -33.69 -18.39
CA LYS A 43 -0.11 -32.31 -18.88
C LYS A 43 0.13 -31.31 -17.74
N ARG A 44 -0.33 -31.61 -16.52
CA ARG A 44 -0.26 -30.69 -15.38
C ARG A 44 0.48 -31.31 -14.20
N LEU A 45 1.46 -30.55 -13.69
CA LEU A 45 2.15 -30.90 -12.46
C LEU A 45 1.24 -30.68 -11.26
N ARG A 46 1.13 -31.68 -10.37
CA ARG A 46 0.39 -31.62 -9.12
C ARG A 46 1.28 -31.11 -7.99
N ARG A 47 0.74 -30.23 -7.15
CA ARG A 47 1.45 -29.64 -6.00
C ARG A 47 0.85 -30.16 -4.69
N ILE A 48 1.68 -30.50 -3.71
CA ILE A 48 1.26 -31.04 -2.42
C ILE A 48 2.15 -30.54 -1.28
N VAL A 49 1.55 -30.36 -0.10
CA VAL A 49 2.25 -30.06 1.15
C VAL A 49 2.46 -31.35 1.94
N LYS A 50 3.65 -31.53 2.47
CA LYS A 50 3.94 -32.53 3.49
C LYS A 50 4.30 -31.81 4.78
N TYR A 51 3.43 -31.96 5.77
CA TYR A 51 3.57 -31.48 7.13
C TYR A 51 3.91 -32.66 8.07
N ASN A 52 4.12 -32.38 9.35
CA ASN A 52 4.43 -33.40 10.35
C ASN A 52 3.20 -34.32 10.54
N PRO A 53 3.33 -35.66 10.42
CA PRO A 53 2.19 -36.57 10.59
C PRO A 53 1.54 -36.50 11.98
N LYS A 54 2.23 -35.97 12.99
CA LYS A 54 1.69 -35.79 14.35
C LYS A 54 0.77 -34.57 14.50
N THR A 55 0.85 -33.59 13.60
CA THR A 55 0.01 -32.39 13.67
C THR A 55 -1.35 -32.66 13.06
N HIS A 56 -2.42 -32.27 13.74
CA HIS A 56 -3.77 -32.40 13.21
C HIS A 56 -3.95 -31.51 11.97
N LEU A 57 -4.71 -31.99 10.97
CA LEU A 57 -4.85 -31.33 9.67
C LEU A 57 -5.37 -29.88 9.79
N ALA A 58 -6.30 -29.63 10.72
CA ALA A 58 -6.87 -28.30 10.93
C ALA A 58 -5.85 -27.28 11.48
N ASP A 59 -4.80 -27.75 12.16
CA ASP A 59 -3.82 -26.89 12.81
C ASP A 59 -2.63 -26.56 11.91
N VAL A 60 -2.58 -27.15 10.71
CA VAL A 60 -1.49 -26.94 9.75
C VAL A 60 -1.60 -25.52 9.17
N LYS A 61 -0.81 -24.60 9.73
CA LYS A 61 -0.69 -23.23 9.25
C LYS A 61 0.28 -23.17 8.08
N VAL A 62 -0.23 -22.79 6.90
CA VAL A 62 0.57 -22.56 5.69
C VAL A 62 0.52 -21.08 5.32
N SER A 63 1.64 -20.49 4.90
CA SER A 63 1.66 -19.07 4.55
C SER A 63 0.79 -18.77 3.32
N PRO A 64 0.24 -17.54 3.16
CA PRO A 64 -0.55 -17.18 1.99
C PRO A 64 0.21 -17.33 0.67
N GLN A 65 1.51 -17.03 0.66
CA GLN A 65 2.38 -17.20 -0.51
C GLN A 65 2.45 -18.66 -0.96
N TRP A 66 2.57 -19.59 -0.01
CA TRP A 66 2.54 -21.03 -0.30
C TRP A 66 1.16 -21.50 -0.76
N HIS A 67 0.08 -20.95 -0.20
CA HIS A 67 -1.28 -21.22 -0.67
C HIS A 67 -1.48 -20.80 -2.13
N GLN A 68 -0.99 -19.63 -2.53
CA GLN A 68 -1.04 -19.17 -3.91
C GLN A 68 -0.32 -20.14 -4.85
N TRP A 69 0.87 -20.59 -4.44
CA TRP A 69 1.62 -21.58 -5.20
C TRP A 69 0.87 -22.93 -5.28
N LEU A 70 0.32 -23.45 -4.19
CA LEU A 70 -0.49 -24.69 -4.21
C LEU A 70 -1.74 -24.58 -5.08
N ARG A 71 -2.33 -23.38 -5.16
CA ARG A 71 -3.53 -23.07 -5.95
C ARG A 71 -3.22 -22.65 -7.38
N TYR A 72 -1.95 -22.73 -7.82
CA TYR A 72 -1.53 -22.40 -9.19
C TYR A 72 -1.78 -20.95 -9.60
N THR A 73 -2.07 -20.05 -8.65
CA THR A 73 -2.15 -18.61 -8.96
C THR A 73 -0.75 -18.04 -9.17
N ARG A 74 0.27 -18.65 -8.56
CA ARG A 74 1.68 -18.30 -8.73
C ARG A 74 2.44 -19.41 -9.45
N GLN A 75 3.28 -19.04 -10.42
CA GLN A 75 4.12 -19.98 -11.17
C GLN A 75 5.31 -20.49 -10.36
N ASN A 76 6.12 -19.57 -9.84
CA ASN A 76 7.34 -19.89 -9.08
C ASN A 76 7.02 -20.09 -7.59
N PRO A 77 7.64 -21.07 -6.90
CA PRO A 77 7.48 -21.22 -5.46
C PRO A 77 8.09 -20.02 -4.71
N PRO A 78 7.54 -19.65 -3.54
CA PRO A 78 8.10 -18.58 -2.72
C PRO A 78 9.48 -18.98 -2.18
N THR A 79 10.42 -18.04 -2.22
CA THR A 79 11.78 -18.26 -1.72
C THR A 79 11.83 -18.11 -0.20
N LEU A 80 12.90 -18.61 0.42
CA LEU A 80 13.08 -18.46 1.87
C LEU A 80 13.18 -16.99 2.27
N GLN A 81 14.00 -16.22 1.53
CA GLN A 81 14.17 -14.78 1.75
C GLN A 81 12.82 -14.03 1.67
N GLU A 82 12.00 -14.32 0.66
CA GLU A 82 10.69 -13.68 0.51
C GLU A 82 9.75 -13.98 1.69
N GLN A 83 9.86 -15.17 2.29
CA GLN A 83 9.09 -15.52 3.49
C GLN A 83 9.58 -14.73 4.71
N GLN A 84 10.90 -14.55 4.87
CA GLN A 84 11.45 -13.68 5.92
C GLN A 84 11.00 -12.23 5.73
N ASP A 85 11.07 -11.72 4.49
CA ASP A 85 10.71 -10.35 4.16
C ASP A 85 9.22 -10.07 4.44
N ASP A 86 8.32 -11.04 4.22
CA ASP A 86 6.91 -10.87 4.57
C ASP A 86 6.69 -10.76 6.08
N LEU A 87 7.43 -11.51 6.90
CA LEU A 87 7.36 -11.36 8.36
C LEU A 87 7.82 -9.97 8.81
N LEU A 88 8.96 -9.51 8.29
CA LEU A 88 9.48 -8.16 8.57
C LEU A 88 8.49 -7.08 8.11
N ARG A 89 7.86 -7.26 6.94
CA ARG A 89 6.81 -6.35 6.46
C ARG A 89 5.63 -6.32 7.42
N GLN A 90 5.16 -7.47 7.91
CA GLN A 90 4.05 -7.55 8.87
C GLN A 90 4.37 -6.83 10.17
N GLU A 91 5.58 -7.00 10.70
CA GLU A 91 6.05 -6.31 11.91
C GLU A 91 6.10 -4.79 11.70
N ARG A 92 6.70 -4.35 10.59
CA ARG A 92 6.77 -2.93 10.23
C ARG A 92 5.38 -2.32 10.08
N MET A 93 4.45 -3.05 9.46
CA MET A 93 3.07 -2.60 9.28
C MET A 93 2.35 -2.41 10.61
N LYS A 94 2.51 -3.34 11.56
CA LYS A 94 1.93 -3.22 12.91
C LYS A 94 2.49 -2.01 13.65
N HIS A 95 3.80 -1.77 13.55
CA HIS A 95 4.42 -0.61 14.16
C HIS A 95 3.88 0.71 13.57
N LEU A 96 3.79 0.80 12.24
CA LEU A 96 3.25 1.98 11.57
C LEU A 96 1.77 2.22 11.90
N ALA A 97 0.97 1.15 11.99
CA ALA A 97 -0.44 1.24 12.39
C ALA A 97 -0.57 1.83 13.79
N LYS A 98 0.24 1.36 14.76
CA LYS A 98 0.25 1.91 16.12
C LYS A 98 0.56 3.42 16.13
N LEU A 99 1.58 3.85 15.41
CA LEU A 99 1.91 5.28 15.31
C LEU A 99 0.78 6.10 14.65
N ALA A 100 0.07 5.52 13.70
CA ALA A 100 -1.09 6.17 13.07
C ALA A 100 -2.25 6.29 14.06
N ASP A 101 -2.51 5.26 14.87
CA ASP A 101 -3.55 5.27 15.90
C ASP A 101 -3.23 6.31 16.98
N GLU A 102 -1.97 6.42 17.42
CA GLU A 102 -1.52 7.46 18.35
C GLU A 102 -1.72 8.88 17.77
N ARG A 103 -1.38 9.06 16.50
CA ARG A 103 -1.61 10.32 15.77
C ARG A 103 -3.10 10.61 15.54
N TRP A 104 -3.94 9.58 15.47
CA TRP A 104 -5.38 9.74 15.34
C TRP A 104 -6.02 10.11 16.67
N ALA A 105 -5.63 9.42 17.74
CA ALA A 105 -6.09 9.68 19.10
C ALA A 105 -5.68 11.06 19.64
N SER A 106 -4.52 11.58 19.22
CA SER A 106 -4.06 12.92 19.63
C SER A 106 -4.79 14.06 18.93
N LYS A 107 -5.51 13.80 17.84
CA LYS A 107 -6.35 14.82 17.20
C LYS A 107 -7.61 15.00 18.05
N PRO A 108 -7.93 16.23 18.48
CA PRO A 108 -9.14 16.48 19.27
C PRO A 108 -10.36 16.07 18.43
N SER A 109 -11.10 15.09 18.92
CA SER A 109 -12.33 14.62 18.27
C SER A 109 -13.34 15.75 18.24
N PHE A 110 -13.80 16.13 17.04
CA PHE A 110 -14.83 17.16 16.87
C PHE A 110 -16.15 16.79 17.58
N LEU A 111 -16.39 15.49 17.78
CA LEU A 111 -17.58 14.96 18.46
C LEU A 111 -17.50 15.05 20.00
N ASP A 112 -16.30 15.18 20.58
CA ASP A 112 -16.12 15.27 22.03
C ASP A 112 -16.05 16.73 22.50
N ARG A 113 -16.62 17.64 21.69
CA ARG A 113 -16.79 19.04 22.06
C ARG A 113 -17.84 19.07 23.18
N PRO A 114 -17.52 19.55 24.39
CA PRO A 114 -18.51 19.66 25.45
C PRO A 114 -19.69 20.49 24.94
N GLN A 115 -20.92 20.02 25.21
CA GLN A 115 -22.21 20.57 24.72
C GLN A 115 -22.47 22.07 25.03
N GLY A 116 -21.52 22.81 25.58
CA GLY A 116 -21.67 24.21 26.00
C GLY A 116 -21.39 25.28 24.93
N GLN A 117 -20.92 24.94 23.73
CA GLN A 117 -20.66 25.94 22.68
C GLN A 117 -21.11 25.46 21.30
N GLN A 118 -22.41 25.46 21.06
CA GLN A 118 -22.96 25.53 19.70
C GLN A 118 -23.06 27.03 19.31
N PRO A 119 -22.20 27.57 18.42
CA PRO A 119 -22.55 28.82 17.76
C PRO A 119 -23.81 28.55 16.92
N GLY A 120 -24.88 29.28 17.21
CA GLY A 120 -26.19 29.06 16.59
C GLY A 120 -26.15 29.11 15.06
N PRO A 121 -27.13 28.48 14.37
CA PRO A 121 -27.16 28.44 12.93
C PRO A 121 -27.37 29.86 12.37
N THR A 122 -26.32 30.46 11.82
CA THR A 122 -26.46 31.65 10.97
C THR A 122 -26.86 31.18 9.57
N MET A 123 -28.13 30.79 9.42
CA MET A 123 -28.76 30.76 8.10
C MET A 123 -29.08 32.20 7.73
N LYS A 124 -28.24 32.84 6.92
CA LYS A 124 -28.64 34.00 6.12
C LYS A 124 -28.72 33.55 4.67
N PRO A 125 -29.93 33.41 4.08
CA PRO A 125 -30.08 33.33 2.65
C PRO A 125 -30.11 34.77 2.13
N SER A 126 -29.15 35.16 1.30
CA SER A 126 -29.33 36.32 0.43
C SER A 126 -28.80 35.96 -0.95
N HIS A 127 -29.72 35.52 -1.78
CA HIS A 127 -29.64 35.64 -3.23
C HIS A 127 -29.57 37.13 -3.58
N GLU A 128 -28.54 37.59 -4.30
CA GLU A 128 -28.58 37.94 -5.72
C GLU A 128 -27.36 38.80 -6.15
N PRO A 129 -26.97 38.74 -7.45
CA PRO A 129 -25.72 39.28 -7.98
C PRO A 129 -25.90 40.70 -8.51
N HIS A 130 -24.94 41.59 -8.22
CA HIS A 130 -24.80 42.83 -8.98
C HIS A 130 -23.34 43.07 -9.34
N HIS A 131 -23.11 43.13 -10.65
CA HIS A 131 -21.89 43.54 -11.31
C HIS A 131 -21.81 45.08 -11.26
N SER A 132 -20.65 45.65 -10.90
CA SER A 132 -20.01 46.73 -11.66
C SER A 132 -18.70 47.18 -10.99
N ALA A 133 -17.71 47.40 -11.84
CA ALA A 133 -16.36 47.79 -11.54
C ALA A 133 -16.22 49.29 -11.19
N ALA A 134 -15.28 49.61 -10.29
CA ALA A 134 -14.39 50.78 -10.39
C ALA A 134 -13.29 50.66 -9.32
N GLN A 135 -12.13 51.21 -9.62
CA GLN A 135 -10.79 50.85 -9.13
C GLN A 135 -10.26 51.90 -8.09
N PRO A 136 -8.94 52.02 -7.84
CA PRO A 136 -8.20 51.71 -6.61
C PRO A 136 -7.81 52.94 -5.73
N ASP A 137 -7.20 52.72 -4.55
CA ASP A 137 -5.93 53.37 -4.10
C ASP A 137 -5.61 53.21 -2.59
N GLN A 138 -4.56 52.40 -2.29
CA GLN A 138 -3.27 52.75 -1.63
C GLN A 138 -3.24 53.24 -0.15
N PRO A 139 -2.06 53.17 0.55
CA PRO A 139 -1.89 52.52 1.86
C PRO A 139 -1.22 53.40 2.95
N ALA A 140 -1.11 52.89 4.18
CA ALA A 140 -0.16 53.32 5.22
C ALA A 140 -0.26 52.33 6.40
N GLY A 141 0.74 51.86 7.14
CA GLY A 141 2.19 52.06 7.35
C GLY A 141 2.52 51.15 8.56
N LEU A 142 3.73 50.95 9.09
CA LEU A 142 5.05 51.50 8.87
C LEU A 142 6.02 50.70 9.78
N GLN A 143 7.30 50.65 9.39
CA GLN A 143 8.52 50.53 10.24
C GLN A 143 8.99 49.14 10.72
N ASN A 144 10.29 48.76 10.66
CA ASN A 144 11.51 49.44 10.19
C ASN A 144 12.74 48.48 10.16
N THR A 145 13.71 48.81 9.29
CA THR A 145 15.19 48.71 9.42
C THR A 145 15.87 47.33 9.54
N THR A 146 16.70 46.84 8.60
CA THR A 146 18.13 47.18 8.26
C THR A 146 18.87 45.81 8.31
N GLU A 147 19.63 45.25 7.34
CA GLU A 147 20.75 45.73 6.50
C GLU A 147 20.99 44.84 5.25
N LYS A 148 21.30 45.52 4.15
CA LYS A 148 22.28 45.25 3.07
C LYS A 148 22.69 43.81 2.70
N GLU A 149 22.32 43.47 1.47
CA GLU A 149 23.03 42.57 0.56
C GLU A 149 24.28 43.27 -0.04
N PRO A 150 25.29 42.51 -0.47
CA PRO A 150 25.87 42.77 -1.79
C PRO A 150 25.74 41.55 -2.71
N GLU A 151 25.31 41.83 -3.93
CA GLU A 151 25.20 40.89 -5.06
C GLU A 151 26.43 39.98 -5.18
N LEU A 152 26.16 38.69 -5.40
CA LEU A 152 26.95 37.88 -6.32
C LEU A 152 26.02 37.22 -7.33
N LYS A 153 26.25 37.54 -8.61
CA LYS A 153 25.72 36.80 -9.75
C LYS A 153 26.23 35.36 -9.65
N ASP A 154 25.34 34.40 -9.49
CA ASP A 154 25.61 33.04 -9.93
C ASP A 154 24.34 32.39 -10.47
N GLN A 155 24.50 31.82 -11.67
CA GLN A 155 23.52 30.98 -12.33
C GLN A 155 23.26 29.77 -11.44
N ASP A 156 22.00 29.50 -11.08
CA ASP A 156 21.68 28.20 -10.50
C ASP A 156 20.45 27.55 -11.12
N ASN A 157 20.72 26.36 -11.64
CA ASN A 157 19.76 25.43 -12.19
C ASN A 157 18.76 25.07 -11.09
N LYS A 158 17.47 25.33 -11.32
CA LYS A 158 16.40 24.80 -10.46
C LYS A 158 16.31 23.28 -10.63
N ASN A 159 17.19 22.56 -9.93
CA ASN A 159 16.97 21.17 -9.55
C ASN A 159 15.76 21.14 -8.60
N LYS A 160 14.59 20.82 -9.15
CA LYS A 160 13.42 20.47 -8.35
C LYS A 160 13.76 19.20 -7.57
N SER A 161 13.70 19.27 -6.24
CA SER A 161 13.92 18.12 -5.36
C SER A 161 13.00 16.96 -5.77
N PRO A 162 13.50 15.71 -5.88
CA PRO A 162 12.74 14.55 -6.37
C PRO A 162 11.57 14.12 -5.46
N TRP A 163 11.35 14.83 -4.34
CA TRP A 163 10.26 14.60 -3.40
C TRP A 163 9.23 15.72 -3.34
N ALA A 164 9.31 16.73 -4.20
CA ALA A 164 8.23 17.69 -4.39
C ALA A 164 7.05 16.97 -5.07
N ARG A 165 6.10 16.47 -4.29
CA ARG A 165 4.82 15.95 -4.80
C ARG A 165 3.82 17.09 -4.82
N ASP A 166 3.17 17.26 -5.97
CA ASP A 166 2.02 18.15 -6.08
C ASP A 166 0.95 17.67 -5.09
N THR A 167 0.53 18.57 -4.19
CA THR A 167 -0.52 18.31 -3.22
C THR A 167 -1.85 18.23 -3.97
N GLY A 168 -2.28 17.03 -4.35
CA GLY A 168 -3.63 16.82 -4.88
C GLY A 168 -3.91 15.38 -5.31
N GLY A 169 -5.08 14.86 -4.95
CA GLY A 169 -5.54 13.54 -5.42
C GLY A 169 -5.97 13.54 -6.89
N PRO A 170 -5.95 12.40 -7.61
CA PRO A 170 -6.34 12.34 -9.04
C PRO A 170 -7.75 12.86 -9.36
N SER A 171 -8.62 12.96 -8.36
CA SER A 171 -10.02 13.39 -8.47
C SER A 171 -10.25 14.88 -8.20
N GLU A 172 -9.27 15.66 -7.74
CA GLU A 172 -9.49 17.07 -7.38
C GLU A 172 -9.80 17.98 -8.58
N LYS A 173 -9.43 17.55 -9.79
CA LYS A 173 -9.74 18.28 -11.03
C LYS A 173 -11.02 17.82 -11.73
N TRP A 174 -11.74 16.85 -11.15
CA TRP A 174 -12.97 16.35 -11.74
C TRP A 174 -14.16 17.20 -11.30
N GLN A 175 -14.86 17.80 -12.26
CA GLN A 175 -16.17 18.43 -12.04
C GLN A 175 -17.19 17.80 -13.02
N PRO A 176 -18.43 17.51 -12.57
CA PRO A 176 -19.45 16.96 -13.45
C PRO A 176 -19.95 18.01 -14.46
N GLU A 177 -20.19 17.60 -15.70
CA GLU A 177 -20.90 18.42 -16.69
C GLU A 177 -22.37 18.62 -16.28
N SER A 178 -22.93 19.80 -16.57
CA SER A 178 -24.34 20.10 -16.33
C SER A 178 -25.25 19.38 -17.33
N TRP A 179 -26.23 18.64 -16.82
CA TRP A 179 -27.19 17.89 -17.61
C TRP A 179 -28.18 18.82 -18.34
N ASN A 180 -28.17 18.80 -19.68
CA ASN A 180 -29.13 19.54 -20.53
C ASN A 180 -30.12 18.57 -21.18
N PRO A 181 -31.40 18.51 -20.75
CA PRO A 181 -32.41 17.68 -21.39
C PRO A 181 -32.78 18.25 -22.78
N ALA A 182 -32.79 17.39 -23.80
CA ALA A 182 -33.24 17.78 -25.14
C ALA A 182 -34.75 18.10 -25.14
N PRO A 183 -35.19 19.19 -25.80
CA PRO A 183 -36.61 19.51 -25.90
C PRO A 183 -37.35 18.48 -26.75
N LYS A 184 -38.52 18.06 -26.26
CA LYS A 184 -39.40 17.08 -26.89
C LYS A 184 -40.07 17.72 -28.12
N GLY A 185 -39.72 17.27 -29.33
CA GLY A 185 -40.33 17.73 -30.58
C GLY A 185 -41.83 17.47 -30.61
N ARG A 186 -42.58 18.42 -31.15
CA ARG A 186 -44.04 18.42 -31.31
C ARG A 186 -44.43 17.94 -32.69
#